data_AF-A0A067H2B5-F1
#
_entry.id   AF-A0A067H2B5-F1
#
_cell.length_a   1.000
_cell.length_b   1.000
_cell.length_c   1.000
_cell.angle_alpha   90.00
_cell.angle_beta   90.00
_cell.angle_gamma   90.00
#
_symmetry.space_group_name_H-M   'P 1'
#
loop_
_entity.id
_entity.type
_entity.pdbx_description
1 polymer ?
#
loop_
_entity_poly.entity_id
_entity_poly.type
_entity_poly.pdbx_seq_one_letter_code
_entity_poly.pdbx_strand_id
1 'polypeptide(L)'
;MENRIDFVNWLDPDMSIQILTCLDDLSDLLRVTCVSRCWRQYVIANGLCRQLCLRMFPQLSKVVHVVEQRYGTKDPAEVGSSNFMEWQNLEREHRAYAFLARGCTTFPIRDLISEPICASSTDNYPEESIDNTLEPRDVVAQRASYWSSKGNSNPAEPEMLLYKLMGDLCVITEVSIQPFEAYFQWGLPIYSAKAVRFRMGHPKSPVDVPLGESYKDYENKFIWTYTSQEFPMAQENRLQTFKLPEPVLCIGGFLLIELLGRVQRQDMDGLFYIWFAPSSLFNCSFLVFMVNCCELFQDQCASTLIEYFVILAIIFSHNVYVTDQL
;
A
#
# COMPACT_ATOMS: atom_id res chain seq x y z
N MET A 1 27.90 -45.20 2.57
CA MET A 1 26.94 -44.10 2.78
C MET A 1 25.90 -44.23 1.69
N GLU A 2 24.61 -44.23 2.01
CA GLU A 2 23.57 -44.18 0.97
C GLU A 2 23.58 -42.80 0.31
N ASN A 3 23.62 -42.75 -1.02
CA ASN A 3 23.28 -41.52 -1.74
C ASN A 3 21.78 -41.28 -1.55
N ARG A 4 21.43 -40.47 -0.55
CA ARG A 4 20.06 -39.94 -0.38
C ARG A 4 19.79 -38.91 -1.47
N ILE A 5 19.42 -39.41 -2.65
CA ILE A 5 18.94 -38.59 -3.77
C ILE A 5 17.61 -37.99 -3.34
N ASP A 6 17.52 -36.67 -3.30
CA ASP A 6 16.31 -35.94 -2.93
C ASP A 6 15.16 -36.23 -3.90
N PHE A 7 13.94 -36.33 -3.38
CA PHE A 7 12.72 -36.66 -4.13
C PHE A 7 12.47 -35.73 -5.34
N VAL A 8 12.80 -34.45 -5.23
CA VAL A 8 12.69 -33.49 -6.36
C VAL A 8 13.59 -33.87 -7.55
N ASN A 9 14.66 -34.65 -7.33
CA ASN A 9 15.52 -35.18 -8.39
C ASN A 9 15.07 -36.56 -8.93
N TRP A 10 14.02 -37.17 -8.35
CA TRP A 10 13.38 -38.39 -8.89
C TRP A 10 12.22 -38.06 -9.84
N LEU A 11 11.65 -36.87 -9.69
CA LEU A 11 10.65 -36.34 -10.59
C LEU A 11 11.30 -35.73 -11.84
N ASP A 12 10.55 -35.73 -12.93
CA ASP A 12 10.88 -34.93 -14.10
C ASP A 12 10.86 -33.42 -13.72
N PRO A 13 11.73 -32.57 -14.30
CA PRO A 13 11.76 -31.14 -14.01
C PRO A 13 10.43 -30.43 -14.25
N ASP A 14 9.74 -30.72 -15.34
CA ASP A 14 8.48 -30.07 -15.69
C ASP A 14 7.35 -30.53 -14.75
N MET A 15 7.35 -31.82 -14.37
CA MET A 15 6.44 -32.33 -13.34
C MET A 15 6.68 -31.65 -11.98
N SER A 16 7.95 -31.45 -11.59
CA SER A 16 8.31 -30.79 -10.34
C SER A 16 7.83 -29.33 -10.31
N ILE A 17 7.99 -28.62 -11.42
CA ILE A 17 7.51 -27.25 -11.58
C ILE A 17 5.97 -27.22 -11.51
N GLN A 18 5.27 -28.10 -12.23
CA GLN A 18 3.80 -28.17 -12.20
C GLN A 18 3.25 -28.43 -10.79
N ILE A 19 3.83 -29.38 -10.05
CA ILE A 19 3.41 -29.68 -8.67
C ILE A 19 3.62 -28.45 -7.76
N LEU A 20 4.73 -27.73 -7.91
CA LEU A 20 5.05 -26.56 -7.10
C LEU A 20 4.25 -25.30 -7.50
N THR A 21 3.82 -25.17 -8.76
CA THR A 21 2.93 -24.07 -9.18
C THR A 21 1.46 -24.26 -8.76
N CYS A 22 1.07 -25.46 -8.31
CA CYS A 22 -0.19 -25.70 -7.61
C CYS A 22 -0.21 -25.19 -6.15
N LEU A 23 0.92 -24.68 -5.62
CA LEU A 23 0.93 -24.03 -4.31
C LEU A 23 0.40 -22.61 -4.43
N ASP A 24 -0.83 -22.40 -3.96
CA ASP A 24 -1.48 -21.09 -3.97
C ASP A 24 -1.13 -20.23 -2.74
N ASP A 25 -0.66 -20.84 -1.64
CA ASP A 25 -0.16 -20.11 -0.46
C ASP A 25 1.35 -19.86 -0.54
N LEU A 26 1.73 -18.60 -0.31
CA LEU A 26 3.11 -18.15 -0.38
C LEU A 26 3.98 -18.73 0.76
N SER A 27 3.40 -19.04 1.92
CA SER A 27 4.10 -19.65 3.06
C SER A 27 4.42 -21.12 2.79
N ASP A 28 3.56 -21.85 2.08
CA ASP A 28 3.85 -23.22 1.65
C ASP A 28 5.03 -23.30 0.69
N LEU A 29 5.13 -22.36 -0.26
CA LEU A 29 6.28 -22.28 -1.14
C LEU A 29 7.58 -21.95 -0.38
N LEU A 30 7.51 -21.16 0.71
CA LEU A 30 8.66 -20.96 1.60
C LEU A 30 9.01 -22.23 2.38
N ARG A 31 8.02 -22.98 2.90
CA ARG A 31 8.23 -24.26 3.57
C ARG A 31 8.94 -25.27 2.66
N VAL A 32 8.61 -25.30 1.36
CA VAL A 32 9.33 -26.10 0.35
C VAL A 32 10.82 -25.77 0.31
N THR A 33 11.22 -24.49 0.37
CA THR A 33 12.65 -24.12 0.38
C THR A 33 13.39 -24.57 1.64
N CYS A 34 12.68 -24.88 2.72
CA CYS A 34 13.25 -25.41 3.96
C CYS A 34 13.43 -26.95 3.95
N VAL A 35 12.84 -27.66 2.98
CA VAL A 35 12.94 -29.14 2.90
C VAL A 35 14.37 -29.58 2.63
N SER A 36 15.05 -28.96 1.66
CA SER A 36 16.47 -29.19 1.39
C SER A 36 17.09 -28.13 0.48
N ARG A 37 18.42 -28.23 0.28
CA ARG A 37 19.14 -27.46 -0.74
C ARG A 37 18.62 -27.69 -2.17
N CYS A 38 18.25 -28.91 -2.55
CA CYS A 38 17.76 -29.22 -3.90
C CYS A 38 16.40 -28.56 -4.16
N TRP A 39 15.45 -28.67 -3.22
CA TRP A 39 14.15 -27.98 -3.33
C TRP A 39 14.32 -26.46 -3.38
N ARG A 40 15.16 -25.90 -2.49
CA ARG A 40 15.49 -24.46 -2.51
C ARG A 40 16.07 -24.03 -3.86
N GLN A 41 17.01 -24.79 -4.41
CA GLN A 41 17.58 -24.51 -5.74
C GLN A 41 16.52 -24.56 -6.84
N TYR A 42 15.59 -25.52 -6.81
CA TYR A 42 14.47 -25.60 -7.76
C TYR A 42 13.54 -24.38 -7.71
N VAL A 43 13.14 -23.96 -6.51
CA VAL A 43 12.26 -22.80 -6.30
C VAL A 43 12.93 -21.50 -6.77
N ILE A 44 14.23 -21.34 -6.51
CA ILE A 44 15.03 -20.18 -6.94
C ILE A 44 15.23 -20.19 -8.46
N ALA A 45 15.70 -21.30 -9.04
CA ALA A 45 16.01 -21.43 -10.46
C ALA A 45 14.80 -21.12 -11.36
N ASN A 46 13.61 -21.54 -10.93
CA ASN A 46 12.36 -21.34 -11.67
C ASN A 46 11.61 -20.06 -11.23
N GLY A 47 12.15 -19.28 -10.30
CA GLY A 47 11.55 -18.03 -9.82
C GLY A 47 10.14 -18.18 -9.25
N LEU A 48 9.80 -19.32 -8.64
CA LEU A 48 8.40 -19.65 -8.32
C LEU A 48 7.77 -18.63 -7.35
N CYS A 49 8.54 -18.11 -6.38
CA CYS A 49 8.06 -17.06 -5.47
C CYS A 49 7.69 -15.77 -6.22
N ARG A 50 8.45 -15.42 -7.27
CA ARG A 50 8.14 -14.27 -8.14
C ARG A 50 6.85 -14.52 -8.91
N GLN A 51 6.71 -15.70 -9.52
CA GLN A 51 5.50 -16.06 -10.28
C GLN A 51 4.25 -15.98 -9.39
N LEU A 52 4.32 -16.53 -8.18
CA LEU A 52 3.21 -16.53 -7.23
C LEU A 52 2.88 -15.12 -6.72
N CYS A 53 3.89 -14.32 -6.35
CA CYS A 53 3.69 -12.91 -5.98
C CYS A 53 3.09 -12.07 -7.12
N LEU A 54 3.48 -12.30 -8.38
CA LEU A 54 2.91 -11.61 -9.54
C LEU A 54 1.45 -11.99 -9.80
N ARG A 55 1.05 -13.24 -9.51
CA ARG A 55 -0.34 -13.70 -9.59
C ARG A 55 -1.21 -13.10 -8.49
N MET A 56 -0.68 -12.95 -7.27
CA MET A 56 -1.41 -12.36 -6.15
C MET A 56 -1.44 -10.83 -6.19
N PHE A 57 -0.38 -10.19 -6.68
CA PHE A 57 -0.24 -8.74 -6.75
C PHE A 57 0.23 -8.32 -8.15
N PRO A 58 -0.68 -8.20 -9.13
CA PRO A 58 -0.35 -7.82 -10.50
C PRO A 58 0.41 -6.48 -10.62
N GLN A 59 0.32 -5.61 -9.60
CA GLN A 59 1.06 -4.35 -9.52
C GLN A 59 2.59 -4.56 -9.56
N LEU A 60 3.09 -5.70 -9.07
CA LEU A 60 4.50 -6.07 -9.09
C LEU A 60 5.05 -6.35 -10.50
N SER A 61 4.19 -6.51 -11.52
CA SER A 61 4.63 -6.69 -12.92
C SER A 61 5.45 -5.52 -13.48
N LYS A 62 5.34 -4.35 -12.86
CA LYS A 62 6.09 -3.13 -13.21
C LYS A 62 7.50 -3.08 -12.59
N VAL A 63 7.87 -4.04 -11.72
CA VAL A 63 9.20 -4.10 -11.10
C VAL A 63 10.23 -4.59 -12.13
N VAL A 64 11.06 -3.66 -12.62
CA VAL A 64 12.06 -3.94 -13.68
C VAL A 64 13.31 -4.65 -13.13
N HIS A 65 13.73 -4.37 -11.89
CA HIS A 65 14.83 -5.07 -11.23
C HIS A 65 14.70 -5.00 -9.70
N VAL A 66 15.39 -5.89 -8.99
CA VAL A 66 15.47 -5.91 -7.52
C VAL A 66 16.86 -5.42 -7.08
N VAL A 67 16.91 -4.40 -6.23
CA VAL A 67 18.12 -3.97 -5.53
C VAL A 67 18.04 -4.34 -4.05
N GLU A 68 19.12 -4.89 -3.51
CA GLU A 68 19.41 -5.01 -2.07
C GLU A 68 20.59 -4.09 -1.78
N GLN A 69 20.39 -3.07 -0.95
CA GLN A 69 21.46 -2.15 -0.57
C GLN A 69 22.30 -2.78 0.56
N ARG A 70 23.57 -3.08 0.27
CA ARG A 70 24.52 -3.60 1.27
C ARG A 70 25.23 -2.44 1.95
N TYR A 71 24.99 -2.25 3.23
CA TYR A 71 25.79 -1.32 4.04
C TYR A 71 27.20 -1.89 4.24
N GLY A 72 28.23 -1.12 3.87
CA GLY A 72 29.61 -1.38 4.28
C GLY A 72 30.50 -2.23 3.36
N THR A 73 29.96 -2.90 2.34
CA THR A 73 30.79 -3.56 1.32
C THR A 73 30.85 -2.72 0.05
N LYS A 74 32.05 -2.30 -0.37
CA LYS A 74 32.25 -1.89 -1.77
C LYS A 74 31.97 -3.11 -2.64
N ASP A 75 31.18 -2.96 -3.70
CA ASP A 75 30.98 -4.05 -4.65
C ASP A 75 32.34 -4.52 -5.18
N PRO A 76 32.67 -5.81 -5.06
CA PRO A 76 33.88 -6.34 -5.66
C PRO A 76 33.79 -6.14 -7.17
N ALA A 77 34.86 -5.62 -7.77
CA ALA A 77 34.91 -5.28 -9.20
C ALA A 77 34.32 -6.40 -10.08
N GLU A 78 33.54 -6.03 -11.09
CA GLU A 78 32.69 -6.89 -11.93
C GLU A 78 33.48 -7.92 -12.76
N VAL A 79 34.05 -8.91 -12.08
CA VAL A 79 34.88 -9.99 -12.66
C VAL A 79 34.29 -11.34 -12.25
N GLY A 80 33.00 -11.52 -12.54
CA GLY A 80 32.27 -12.76 -12.34
C GLY A 80 31.90 -13.42 -13.68
N SER A 81 31.81 -14.75 -13.70
CA SER A 81 31.18 -15.48 -14.81
C SER A 81 29.68 -15.13 -14.90
N SER A 82 29.13 -15.03 -16.11
CA SER A 82 27.70 -14.74 -16.37
C SER A 82 26.77 -15.57 -15.49
N ASN A 83 26.99 -16.89 -15.44
CA ASN A 83 26.14 -17.84 -14.73
C ASN A 83 26.15 -17.62 -13.21
N PHE A 84 27.25 -17.10 -12.66
CA PHE A 84 27.36 -16.76 -11.23
C PHE A 84 26.58 -15.48 -10.92
N MET A 85 26.64 -14.49 -11.81
CA MET A 85 25.85 -13.25 -11.68
C MET A 85 24.36 -13.52 -11.85
N GLU A 86 23.97 -14.35 -12.82
CA GLU A 86 22.59 -14.81 -13.01
C GLU A 86 22.05 -15.53 -11.77
N TRP A 87 22.83 -16.45 -11.19
CA TRP A 87 22.42 -17.14 -9.96
C TRP A 87 22.25 -16.18 -8.78
N GLN A 88 23.17 -15.22 -8.59
CA GLN A 88 23.02 -14.19 -7.55
C GLN A 88 21.75 -13.35 -7.75
N ASN A 89 21.42 -12.99 -8.99
CA ASN A 89 20.20 -12.26 -9.31
C ASN A 89 18.94 -13.07 -8.99
N LEU A 90 18.92 -14.37 -9.32
CA LEU A 90 17.81 -15.27 -8.97
C LEU A 90 17.66 -15.43 -7.45
N GLU A 91 18.76 -15.57 -6.70
CA GLU A 91 18.71 -15.59 -5.24
C GLU A 91 18.20 -14.27 -4.65
N ARG A 92 18.57 -13.13 -5.25
CA ARG A 92 18.16 -11.78 -4.85
C ARG A 92 16.67 -11.54 -5.09
N GLU A 93 16.18 -11.88 -6.28
CA GLU A 93 14.75 -11.88 -6.59
C GLU A 93 14.01 -12.80 -5.62
N HIS A 94 14.46 -14.04 -5.46
CA HIS A 94 13.84 -14.98 -4.55
C HIS A 94 13.75 -14.43 -3.12
N ARG A 95 14.83 -13.85 -2.56
CA ARG A 95 14.79 -13.22 -1.22
C ARG A 95 13.78 -12.08 -1.14
N ALA A 96 13.73 -11.18 -2.11
CA ALA A 96 12.79 -10.06 -2.11
C ALA A 96 11.33 -10.52 -2.23
N TYR A 97 11.03 -11.43 -3.16
CA TYR A 97 9.68 -11.98 -3.31
C TYR A 97 9.29 -12.88 -2.12
N ALA A 98 10.21 -13.65 -1.54
CA ALA A 98 10.00 -14.42 -0.31
C ALA A 98 9.73 -13.54 0.91
N PHE A 99 10.35 -12.36 0.98
CA PHE A 99 10.07 -11.40 2.05
C PHE A 99 8.71 -10.72 1.86
N LEU A 100 8.41 -10.22 0.65
CA LEU A 100 7.08 -9.70 0.30
C LEU A 100 5.98 -10.72 0.64
N ALA A 101 6.23 -11.98 0.28
CA ALA A 101 5.36 -13.12 0.50
C ALA A 101 5.03 -13.34 1.97
N ARG A 102 6.05 -13.44 2.82
CA ARG A 102 5.88 -13.47 4.29
C ARG A 102 5.17 -12.20 4.77
N GLY A 103 5.47 -11.05 4.16
CA GLY A 103 4.82 -9.75 4.36
C GLY A 103 3.33 -9.70 3.98
N CYS A 104 2.77 -10.73 3.33
CA CYS A 104 1.35 -10.75 2.98
C CYS A 104 0.52 -11.76 3.79
N THR A 105 1.12 -12.70 4.53
CA THR A 105 0.39 -13.83 5.15
C THR A 105 0.25 -13.79 6.69
N THR A 106 0.88 -12.84 7.40
CA THR A 106 1.02 -12.90 8.88
C THR A 106 0.48 -11.71 9.69
N PHE A 107 -0.57 -10.98 9.23
CA PHE A 107 -0.86 -9.64 9.76
C PHE A 107 -2.20 -9.47 10.51
N PRO A 108 -2.19 -8.85 11.70
CA PRO A 108 -3.41 -8.37 12.34
C PRO A 108 -3.93 -7.12 11.62
N ILE A 109 -5.26 -6.99 11.54
CA ILE A 109 -5.92 -5.77 11.05
C ILE A 109 -5.61 -4.62 12.00
N ARG A 110 -5.16 -3.49 11.45
CA ARG A 110 -4.80 -2.25 12.17
C ARG A 110 -5.04 -1.04 11.29
N ASP A 111 -5.03 0.13 11.89
CA ASP A 111 -5.15 1.41 11.18
C ASP A 111 -3.87 1.68 10.39
N LEU A 112 -4.03 1.95 9.09
CA LEU A 112 -2.90 2.13 8.16
C LEU A 112 -2.53 3.59 7.92
N ILE A 113 -3.33 4.56 8.34
CA ILE A 113 -3.06 5.97 8.05
C ILE A 113 -2.08 6.54 9.08
N SER A 114 -0.97 7.08 8.59
CA SER A 114 0.04 7.76 9.39
C SER A 114 -0.34 9.21 9.64
N GLU A 115 -0.76 9.91 8.58
CA GLU A 115 -1.07 11.34 8.63
C GLU A 115 -2.00 11.73 7.47
N PRO A 116 -2.89 12.71 7.66
CA PRO A 116 -3.60 13.36 6.57
C PRO A 116 -2.64 14.32 5.87
N ILE A 117 -2.73 14.43 4.54
CA ILE A 117 -1.83 15.28 3.75
C ILE A 117 -2.55 16.55 3.30
N CYS A 118 -3.71 16.41 2.67
CA CYS A 118 -4.57 17.54 2.29
C CYS A 118 -5.94 17.08 1.83
N ALA A 119 -6.90 18.00 1.90
CA ALA A 119 -8.17 17.94 1.19
C ALA A 119 -8.13 18.84 -0.05
N SER A 120 -8.96 18.58 -1.08
CA SER A 120 -9.15 19.51 -2.20
C SER A 120 -9.77 20.83 -1.78
N SER A 121 -10.54 20.85 -0.69
CA SER A 121 -11.06 22.06 -0.06
C SER A 121 -11.35 21.83 1.43
N THR A 122 -11.51 22.92 2.19
CA THR A 122 -12.02 22.90 3.57
C THR A 122 -12.83 24.17 3.82
N ASP A 123 -14.06 24.07 4.33
CA ASP A 123 -14.95 25.25 4.49
C ASP A 123 -14.42 26.19 5.58
N ASN A 124 -14.44 25.76 6.85
CA ASN A 124 -13.96 26.55 7.98
C ASN A 124 -12.60 26.01 8.48
N TYR A 125 -11.52 26.39 7.81
CA TYR A 125 -10.16 25.99 8.21
C TYR A 125 -9.63 26.89 9.35
N PRO A 126 -9.00 26.34 10.41
CA PRO A 126 -8.66 24.92 10.62
C PRO A 126 -9.74 24.09 11.33
N GLU A 127 -10.83 24.67 11.82
CA GLU A 127 -11.84 23.99 12.64
C GLU A 127 -12.43 22.71 12.03
N GLU A 128 -12.62 22.68 10.71
CA GLU A 128 -13.22 21.58 9.95
C GLU A 128 -12.20 20.89 9.01
N SER A 129 -10.92 20.91 9.38
CA SER A 129 -9.84 20.36 8.54
C SER A 129 -9.90 18.83 8.39
N ILE A 130 -9.11 18.32 7.43
CA ILE A 130 -8.91 16.89 7.22
C ILE A 130 -8.36 16.16 8.46
N ASP A 131 -7.67 16.86 9.36
CA ASP A 131 -7.12 16.30 10.61
C ASP A 131 -8.21 15.67 11.49
N ASN A 132 -9.42 16.26 11.49
CA ASN A 132 -10.57 15.74 12.21
C ASN A 132 -10.97 14.32 11.75
N THR A 133 -10.68 13.90 10.52
CA THR A 133 -11.03 12.54 10.04
C THR A 133 -10.28 11.42 10.79
N LEU A 134 -9.15 11.74 11.42
CA LEU A 134 -8.34 10.83 12.21
C LEU A 134 -8.43 11.09 13.73
N GLU A 135 -9.24 12.06 14.16
CA GLU A 135 -9.47 12.34 15.57
C GLU A 135 -10.30 11.19 16.20
N PRO A 136 -9.89 10.62 17.36
CA PRO A 136 -10.65 9.58 18.05
C PRO A 136 -11.92 10.04 18.79
N ARG A 137 -12.21 11.35 18.82
CA ARG A 137 -13.34 11.93 19.58
C ARG A 137 -14.34 12.65 18.69
N ASP A 138 -15.61 12.29 18.82
CA ASP A 138 -16.74 13.01 18.18
C ASP A 138 -16.80 14.51 18.56
N VAL A 139 -16.26 14.89 19.72
CA VAL A 139 -16.28 16.26 20.24
C VAL A 139 -14.90 16.68 20.75
N VAL A 140 -14.37 17.77 20.21
CA VAL A 140 -13.11 18.42 20.61
C VAL A 140 -13.37 19.88 20.93
N ALA A 141 -12.84 20.38 22.06
CA ALA A 141 -13.01 21.77 22.50
C ALA A 141 -14.49 22.26 22.50
N GLN A 142 -15.44 21.39 22.90
CA GLN A 142 -16.89 21.63 22.89
C GLN A 142 -17.54 21.81 21.50
N ARG A 143 -16.82 21.48 20.42
CA ARG A 143 -17.34 21.45 19.04
C ARG A 143 -17.36 20.02 18.53
N ALA A 144 -18.28 19.70 17.62
CA ALA A 144 -18.21 18.46 16.87
C ALA A 144 -16.91 18.44 16.06
N SER A 145 -16.20 17.31 16.06
CA SER A 145 -15.08 17.10 15.14
C SER A 145 -15.65 16.48 13.86
N TYR A 146 -15.27 17.03 12.70
CA TYR A 146 -15.58 16.52 11.37
C TYR A 146 -14.71 17.25 10.33
N TRP A 147 -14.46 16.63 9.18
CA TRP A 147 -14.00 17.38 8.00
C TRP A 147 -15.20 17.91 7.21
N SER A 148 -15.08 19.11 6.62
CA SER A 148 -16.10 19.73 5.77
C SER A 148 -15.50 20.29 4.48
N SER A 149 -16.01 19.87 3.33
CA SER A 149 -15.71 20.48 2.01
C SER A 149 -16.22 21.93 1.93
N LYS A 150 -15.57 22.80 1.14
CA LYS A 150 -16.21 24.07 0.71
C LYS A 150 -17.52 23.81 -0.03
N GLY A 151 -18.51 24.67 0.19
CA GLY A 151 -19.79 24.60 -0.51
C GLY A 151 -19.65 24.77 -2.03
N ASN A 152 -20.36 23.96 -2.81
CA ASN A 152 -20.36 24.06 -4.27
C ASN A 152 -21.79 24.08 -4.85
N SER A 153 -22.04 24.91 -5.87
CA SER A 153 -23.35 24.98 -6.53
C SER A 153 -23.57 23.83 -7.53
N ASN A 154 -22.50 23.25 -8.07
CA ASN A 154 -22.56 22.07 -8.92
C ASN A 154 -22.39 20.79 -8.08
N PRO A 155 -23.44 19.96 -7.91
CA PRO A 155 -23.34 18.72 -7.14
C PRO A 155 -22.50 17.64 -7.84
N ALA A 156 -22.06 17.84 -9.08
CA ALA A 156 -21.16 16.91 -9.77
C ALA A 156 -19.67 17.18 -9.47
N GLU A 157 -19.30 18.32 -8.87
CA GLU A 157 -17.90 18.60 -8.51
C GLU A 157 -17.45 17.68 -7.37
N PRO A 158 -16.41 16.85 -7.58
CA PRO A 158 -15.92 15.93 -6.58
C PRO A 158 -15.14 16.64 -5.47
N GLU A 159 -14.93 15.94 -4.37
CA GLU A 159 -13.88 16.26 -3.40
C GLU A 159 -12.84 15.14 -3.34
N MET A 160 -11.69 15.44 -2.77
CA MET A 160 -10.53 14.57 -2.68
C MET A 160 -9.90 14.70 -1.30
N LEU A 161 -9.59 13.57 -0.68
CA LEU A 161 -8.84 13.50 0.58
C LEU A 161 -7.60 12.63 0.37
N LEU A 162 -6.42 13.21 0.57
CA LEU A 162 -5.14 12.54 0.41
C LEU A 162 -4.56 12.20 1.79
N TYR A 163 -4.21 10.93 1.96
CA TYR A 163 -3.61 10.37 3.17
C TYR A 163 -2.30 9.69 2.85
N LYS A 164 -1.38 9.73 3.82
CA LYS A 164 -0.16 8.94 3.81
C LYS A 164 -0.30 7.77 4.78
N LEU A 165 0.14 6.62 4.34
CA LEU A 165 0.07 5.35 5.04
C LEU A 165 1.31 5.14 5.92
N MET A 166 1.21 4.24 6.89
CA MET A 166 2.27 3.89 7.86
C MET A 166 3.53 3.27 7.24
N GLY A 167 3.53 2.95 5.95
CA GLY A 167 4.69 2.49 5.21
C GLY A 167 4.54 2.68 3.70
N ASP A 168 5.67 2.74 2.99
CA ASP A 168 5.71 2.98 1.54
C ASP A 168 5.17 1.81 0.70
N LEU A 169 4.90 0.68 1.34
CA LEU A 169 4.40 -0.54 0.73
C LEU A 169 3.36 -1.14 1.69
N CYS A 170 2.09 -1.05 1.28
CA CYS A 170 0.94 -1.50 2.06
C CYS A 170 0.05 -2.42 1.23
N VAL A 171 -0.49 -3.49 1.82
CA VAL A 171 -1.64 -4.19 1.23
C VAL A 171 -2.92 -3.50 1.71
N ILE A 172 -3.89 -3.35 0.83
CA ILE A 172 -5.22 -2.80 1.12
C ILE A 172 -6.27 -3.74 0.55
N THR A 173 -7.21 -4.15 1.39
CA THR A 173 -8.28 -5.12 1.12
C THR A 173 -9.65 -4.46 1.19
N GLU A 174 -9.80 -3.50 2.09
CA GLU A 174 -10.97 -2.67 2.29
C GLU A 174 -10.54 -1.28 2.77
N VAL A 175 -11.45 -0.32 2.64
CA VAL A 175 -11.35 1.02 3.24
C VAL A 175 -12.71 1.31 3.85
N SER A 176 -12.77 1.72 5.12
CA SER A 176 -14.02 2.21 5.72
C SER A 176 -14.11 3.73 5.65
N ILE A 177 -15.32 4.28 5.57
CA ILE A 177 -15.62 5.73 5.66
C ILE A 177 -16.94 5.91 6.42
N GLN A 178 -17.06 6.95 7.25
CA GLN A 178 -18.31 7.35 7.89
C GLN A 178 -18.74 8.78 7.46
N PRO A 179 -19.86 8.92 6.74
CA PRO A 179 -20.55 10.20 6.56
C PRO A 179 -20.95 10.84 7.89
N PHE A 180 -20.88 12.16 7.97
CA PHE A 180 -21.29 12.88 9.18
C PHE A 180 -22.75 13.34 9.12
N GLU A 181 -23.47 13.20 10.23
CA GLU A 181 -24.78 13.80 10.48
C GLU A 181 -24.61 15.12 11.22
N ALA A 182 -25.10 16.22 10.63
CA ALA A 182 -25.10 17.52 11.27
C ALA A 182 -26.18 17.60 12.34
N TYR A 183 -25.96 16.92 13.47
CA TYR A 183 -26.91 16.83 14.58
C TYR A 183 -27.25 18.18 15.26
N PHE A 184 -26.49 19.24 14.92
CA PHE A 184 -26.72 20.62 15.31
C PHE A 184 -27.53 21.43 14.29
N GLN A 185 -27.89 20.85 13.14
CA GLN A 185 -28.75 21.45 12.12
C GLN A 185 -30.17 20.86 12.14
N TRP A 186 -31.17 21.65 11.74
CA TRP A 186 -32.55 21.20 11.65
C TRP A 186 -32.70 20.07 10.63
N GLY A 187 -33.45 19.04 10.98
CA GLY A 187 -33.66 17.87 10.12
C GLY A 187 -32.55 16.82 10.16
N LEU A 188 -31.48 17.03 10.94
CA LEU A 188 -30.34 16.10 11.07
C LEU A 188 -29.74 15.68 9.71
N PRO A 189 -29.36 16.63 8.83
CA PRO A 189 -28.92 16.31 7.48
C PRO A 189 -27.59 15.57 7.47
N ILE A 190 -27.46 14.60 6.56
CA ILE A 190 -26.26 13.76 6.39
C ILE A 190 -25.52 14.22 5.13
N TYR A 191 -24.33 14.79 5.32
CA TYR A 191 -23.54 15.38 4.24
C TYR A 191 -22.62 14.34 3.61
N SER A 192 -23.13 13.50 2.70
CA SER A 192 -22.36 12.43 2.07
C SER A 192 -22.23 12.52 0.54
N ALA A 193 -21.35 11.70 -0.01
CA ALA A 193 -21.19 11.49 -1.45
C ALA A 193 -22.21 10.46 -1.98
N LYS A 194 -22.46 10.44 -3.29
CA LYS A 194 -23.22 9.37 -3.96
C LYS A 194 -22.37 8.11 -4.11
N ALA A 195 -21.09 8.29 -4.41
CA ALA A 195 -20.13 7.21 -4.54
C ALA A 195 -18.73 7.65 -4.08
N VAL A 196 -17.86 6.68 -3.82
CA VAL A 196 -16.44 6.90 -3.52
C VAL A 196 -15.56 6.07 -4.45
N ARG A 197 -14.36 6.58 -4.75
CA ARG A 197 -13.32 5.85 -5.49
C ARG A 197 -11.98 5.98 -4.78
N PHE A 198 -11.19 4.92 -4.79
CA PHE A 198 -9.88 4.85 -4.14
C PHE A 198 -8.78 4.81 -5.19
N ARG A 199 -7.78 5.68 -5.08
CA ARG A 199 -6.53 5.61 -5.85
C ARG A 199 -5.35 5.41 -4.91
N MET A 200 -4.39 4.60 -5.35
CA MET A 200 -3.19 4.27 -4.56
C MET A 200 -1.95 4.50 -5.42
N GLY A 201 -0.86 4.98 -4.81
CA GLY A 201 0.33 5.35 -5.56
C GLY A 201 1.39 6.09 -4.76
N HIS A 202 2.26 6.78 -5.49
CA HIS A 202 3.38 7.56 -4.98
C HIS A 202 3.44 8.95 -5.65
N PRO A 203 4.07 9.95 -5.01
CA PRO A 203 4.42 11.19 -5.70
C PRO A 203 5.49 10.93 -6.77
N LYS A 204 5.59 11.85 -7.75
CA LYS A 204 6.62 11.84 -8.81
C LYS A 204 7.98 12.31 -8.31
N SER A 205 7.99 13.23 -7.35
CA SER A 205 9.17 13.71 -6.62
C SER A 205 8.86 13.82 -5.13
N PRO A 206 9.83 13.65 -4.21
CA PRO A 206 9.62 13.91 -2.78
C PRO A 206 9.13 15.32 -2.46
N VAL A 207 9.36 16.29 -3.36
CA VAL A 207 8.92 17.69 -3.22
C VAL A 207 7.49 17.91 -3.74
N ASP A 208 6.91 16.92 -4.44
CA ASP A 208 5.57 17.03 -5.06
C ASP A 208 4.41 16.70 -4.09
N VAL A 209 4.69 16.48 -2.80
CA VAL A 209 3.63 16.34 -1.79
C VAL A 209 2.88 17.69 -1.68
N PRO A 210 1.56 17.77 -1.95
CA PRO A 210 0.90 19.06 -2.11
C PRO A 210 0.77 19.82 -0.79
N LEU A 211 1.21 21.07 -0.79
CA LEU A 211 1.04 22.02 0.33
C LEU A 211 -0.23 22.88 0.20
N GLY A 212 -1.19 22.52 -0.66
CA GLY A 212 -2.33 23.40 -0.97
C GLY A 212 -3.46 22.80 -1.81
N GLU A 213 -4.57 23.54 -1.84
CA GLU A 213 -5.89 23.15 -2.34
C GLU A 213 -6.03 23.27 -3.88
N SER A 214 -5.78 22.19 -4.62
CA SER A 214 -6.09 22.13 -6.06
C SER A 214 -6.23 20.69 -6.58
N TYR A 215 -7.41 20.32 -7.10
CA TYR A 215 -7.65 19.03 -7.74
C TYR A 215 -6.61 18.72 -8.85
N LYS A 216 -6.25 19.74 -9.65
CA LYS A 216 -5.35 19.59 -10.81
C LYS A 216 -3.91 19.27 -10.41
N ASP A 217 -3.55 19.48 -9.15
CA ASP A 217 -2.20 19.21 -8.68
C ASP A 217 -1.99 17.71 -8.49
N TYR A 218 -2.99 16.95 -8.03
CA TYR A 218 -2.84 15.51 -7.75
C TYR A 218 -2.53 14.68 -8.99
N GLU A 219 -3.20 14.90 -10.12
CA GLU A 219 -2.93 14.18 -11.38
C GLU A 219 -1.54 14.51 -11.95
N ASN A 220 -1.06 15.73 -11.71
CA ASN A 220 0.26 16.17 -12.17
C ASN A 220 1.40 15.77 -11.22
N LYS A 221 1.14 15.59 -9.92
CA LYS A 221 2.14 15.31 -8.88
C LYS A 221 2.27 13.84 -8.50
N PHE A 222 1.26 13.00 -8.76
CA PHE A 222 1.27 11.58 -8.38
C PHE A 222 1.29 10.63 -9.58
N ILE A 223 1.80 9.42 -9.34
CA ILE A 223 1.64 8.24 -10.19
C ILE A 223 0.71 7.29 -9.45
N TRP A 224 -0.52 7.20 -9.92
CA TRP A 224 -1.52 6.26 -9.41
C TRP A 224 -1.26 4.88 -10.01
N THR A 225 -0.83 3.94 -9.17
CA THR A 225 -0.53 2.56 -9.57
C THR A 225 -1.78 1.68 -9.60
N TYR A 226 -2.82 2.07 -8.85
CA TYR A 226 -4.15 1.48 -8.83
C TYR A 226 -5.25 2.55 -8.75
N THR A 227 -6.43 2.23 -9.28
CA THR A 227 -7.66 3.02 -9.16
C THR A 227 -8.83 2.03 -9.12
N SER A 228 -9.68 2.13 -8.10
CA SER A 228 -10.81 1.23 -7.92
C SER A 228 -11.98 1.53 -8.86
N GLN A 229 -12.96 0.63 -8.91
CA GLN A 229 -14.32 0.99 -9.33
C GLN A 229 -14.93 2.04 -8.37
N GLU A 230 -16.01 2.67 -8.80
CA GLU A 230 -16.84 3.49 -7.91
C GLU A 230 -17.69 2.59 -7.01
N PHE A 231 -17.69 2.89 -5.71
CA PHE A 231 -18.55 2.21 -4.74
C PHE A 231 -19.68 3.15 -4.31
N PRO A 232 -20.96 2.73 -4.38
CA PRO A 232 -22.08 3.56 -3.93
C PRO A 232 -22.00 3.76 -2.41
N MET A 233 -22.15 5.01 -1.96
CA MET A 233 -22.15 5.39 -0.54
C MET A 233 -23.59 5.56 -0.05
N ALA A 234 -23.93 4.90 1.06
CA ALA A 234 -25.22 5.04 1.71
C ALA A 234 -25.31 6.40 2.41
N GLN A 235 -26.51 6.97 2.42
CA GLN A 235 -26.79 8.30 3.01
C GLN A 235 -27.09 8.14 4.51
N GLU A 236 -26.13 7.56 5.24
CA GLU A 236 -26.32 7.08 6.62
C GLU A 236 -25.08 7.37 7.47
N ASN A 237 -25.29 7.92 8.67
CA ASN A 237 -24.25 8.18 9.66
C ASN A 237 -23.84 6.91 10.40
N ARG A 238 -23.10 6.06 9.70
CA ARG A 238 -22.41 4.89 10.22
C ARG A 238 -21.16 4.61 9.42
N LEU A 239 -20.22 3.88 10.01
CA LEU A 239 -19.06 3.36 9.31
C LEU A 239 -19.48 2.40 8.20
N GLN A 240 -19.08 2.70 6.96
CA GLN A 240 -19.34 1.91 5.75
C GLN A 240 -18.03 1.36 5.22
N THR A 241 -17.92 0.03 5.13
CA THR A 241 -16.69 -0.64 4.67
C THR A 241 -16.78 -1.03 3.20
N PHE A 242 -15.89 -0.46 2.39
CA PHE A 242 -15.78 -0.68 0.95
C PHE A 242 -14.69 -1.71 0.66
N LYS A 243 -15.10 -2.94 0.34
CA LYS A 243 -14.17 -4.04 0.03
C LYS A 243 -13.72 -3.96 -1.42
N LEU A 244 -12.40 -4.03 -1.63
CA LEU A 244 -11.82 -4.11 -2.97
C LEU A 244 -12.05 -5.52 -3.54
N PRO A 245 -12.20 -5.67 -4.87
CA PRO A 245 -12.43 -6.98 -5.48
C PRO A 245 -11.30 -7.99 -5.21
N GLU A 246 -10.06 -7.49 -5.10
CA GLU A 246 -8.84 -8.24 -4.82
C GLU A 246 -7.94 -7.40 -3.88
N PRO A 247 -7.06 -8.02 -3.08
CA PRO A 247 -6.06 -7.28 -2.30
C PRO A 247 -5.12 -6.47 -3.20
N VAL A 248 -4.94 -5.18 -2.89
CA VAL A 248 -4.13 -4.26 -3.68
C VAL A 248 -2.84 -3.94 -2.94
N LEU A 249 -1.69 -4.15 -3.59
CA LEU A 249 -0.42 -3.63 -3.13
C LEU A 249 -0.29 -2.14 -3.49
N CYS A 250 -0.53 -1.27 -2.51
CA CYS A 250 -0.21 0.15 -2.57
C CYS A 250 1.31 0.34 -2.55
N ILE A 251 1.83 0.88 -3.65
CA ILE A 251 3.25 1.22 -3.84
C ILE A 251 3.37 2.74 -3.76
N GLY A 252 4.09 3.22 -2.75
CA GLY A 252 4.30 4.64 -2.44
C GLY A 252 3.80 5.08 -1.07
N GLY A 253 2.90 4.33 -0.45
CA GLY A 253 2.31 4.71 0.83
C GLY A 253 1.31 5.87 0.75
N PHE A 254 0.68 6.16 -0.39
CA PHE A 254 -0.38 7.18 -0.48
C PHE A 254 -1.73 6.61 -0.92
N LEU A 255 -2.78 7.05 -0.24
CA LEU A 255 -4.19 6.75 -0.54
C LEU A 255 -4.93 8.06 -0.82
N LEU A 256 -5.52 8.16 -2.01
CA LEU A 256 -6.43 9.24 -2.37
C LEU A 256 -7.87 8.71 -2.41
N ILE A 257 -8.77 9.40 -1.73
CA ILE A 257 -10.19 9.10 -1.70
C ILE A 257 -10.92 10.17 -2.50
N GLU A 258 -11.55 9.78 -3.60
CA GLU A 258 -12.40 10.64 -4.43
C GLU A 258 -13.85 10.51 -3.99
N LEU A 259 -14.50 11.64 -3.71
CA LEU A 259 -15.86 11.74 -3.22
C LEU A 259 -16.74 12.26 -4.35
N LEU A 260 -17.53 11.35 -4.92
CA LEU A 260 -18.18 11.54 -6.21
C LEU A 260 -19.67 11.85 -6.03
N GLY A 261 -20.07 13.03 -6.50
CA GLY A 261 -21.45 13.49 -6.48
C GLY A 261 -21.92 13.88 -5.08
N ARG A 262 -22.16 15.16 -4.85
CA ARG A 262 -22.72 15.68 -3.59
C ARG A 262 -24.21 15.36 -3.52
N VAL A 263 -24.72 15.06 -2.32
CA VAL A 263 -26.13 14.74 -2.10
C VAL A 263 -26.85 15.86 -1.35
N GLN A 264 -26.32 16.26 -0.20
CA GLN A 264 -26.99 17.18 0.70
C GLN A 264 -26.68 18.64 0.37
N ARG A 265 -27.73 19.47 0.44
CA ARG A 265 -27.67 20.93 0.32
C ARG A 265 -27.77 21.55 1.71
N GLN A 266 -26.95 22.56 1.99
CA GLN A 266 -27.03 23.33 3.23
C GLN A 266 -28.07 24.46 3.09
N ASP A 267 -28.90 24.65 4.12
CA ASP A 267 -30.01 25.62 4.07
C ASP A 267 -29.57 27.09 4.14
N MET A 268 -28.40 27.37 4.72
CA MET A 268 -27.93 28.75 4.96
C MET A 268 -27.53 29.50 3.69
N ASP A 269 -26.93 28.80 2.73
CA ASP A 269 -26.40 29.35 1.48
C ASP A 269 -26.97 28.66 0.23
N GLY A 270 -27.58 27.49 0.39
CA GLY A 270 -28.08 26.69 -0.70
C GLY A 270 -26.98 26.06 -1.55
N LEU A 271 -25.80 25.77 -1.00
CA LEU A 271 -24.72 25.03 -1.67
C LEU A 271 -24.68 23.57 -1.23
N PHE A 272 -23.99 22.73 -2.00
CA PHE A 272 -23.80 21.31 -1.72
C PHE A 272 -22.47 21.04 -1.01
N TYR A 273 -22.53 20.18 0.00
CA TYR A 273 -21.44 19.89 0.94
C TYR A 273 -21.24 18.37 1.11
N ILE A 274 -20.02 17.96 1.47
CA ILE A 274 -19.68 16.60 1.93
C ILE A 274 -18.86 16.73 3.21
N TRP A 275 -19.29 16.07 4.29
CA TRP A 275 -18.64 16.08 5.59
C TRP A 275 -18.36 14.65 6.08
N PHE A 276 -17.24 14.45 6.77
CA PHE A 276 -16.88 13.14 7.35
C PHE A 276 -16.64 13.18 8.84
N ALA A 277 -17.12 12.13 9.50
CA ALA A 277 -16.99 11.97 10.93
C ALA A 277 -15.54 11.67 11.34
N PRO A 278 -15.20 11.88 12.61
CA PRO A 278 -13.92 11.46 13.15
C PRO A 278 -13.81 9.96 13.12
N SER A 279 -12.57 9.47 13.10
CA SER A 279 -12.28 8.05 12.99
C SER A 279 -13.01 7.35 11.83
N SER A 280 -13.17 8.05 10.70
CA SER A 280 -13.90 7.50 9.56
C SER A 280 -13.11 6.41 8.82
N LEU A 281 -11.78 6.39 8.94
CA LEU A 281 -10.88 5.62 8.07
C LEU A 281 -10.22 4.41 8.77
N PHE A 282 -11.04 3.41 9.09
CA PHE A 282 -10.62 2.22 9.82
C PHE A 282 -10.60 0.97 8.93
N ASN A 283 -9.69 0.06 9.26
CA ASN A 283 -9.40 -1.22 8.58
C ASN A 283 -8.81 -1.10 7.17
N CYS A 284 -7.50 -1.33 7.07
CA CYS A 284 -6.86 -1.89 5.89
C CYS A 284 -5.98 -3.07 6.34
N SER A 285 -5.99 -4.20 5.63
CA SER A 285 -5.18 -5.38 6.02
C SER A 285 -3.68 -5.14 5.79
N PHE A 286 -3.02 -4.78 6.88
CA PHE A 286 -1.68 -4.22 6.99
C PHE A 286 -0.56 -4.95 6.22
N LEU A 287 0.26 -4.15 5.54
CA LEU A 287 1.68 -4.40 5.35
C LEU A 287 2.39 -3.08 5.68
N VAL A 288 3.44 -3.07 6.50
CA VAL A 288 4.35 -1.92 6.64
C VAL A 288 5.76 -2.40 6.42
N PHE A 289 6.39 -1.88 5.38
CA PHE A 289 7.84 -1.81 5.31
C PHE A 289 8.31 -0.63 6.16
N MET A 290 8.63 -0.91 7.43
CA MET A 290 9.61 -0.08 8.14
C MET A 290 10.99 -0.61 7.76
N VAL A 291 11.82 0.26 7.20
CA VAL A 291 13.23 -0.03 6.85
C VAL A 291 14.09 -0.29 8.11
N ASN A 292 13.54 -0.10 9.31
CA ASN A 292 14.16 -0.47 10.59
C ASN A 292 13.77 -1.90 11.05
N CYS A 293 14.29 -2.93 10.37
CA CYS A 293 14.20 -4.31 10.84
C CYS A 293 15.29 -4.65 11.88
N CYS A 294 15.18 -4.09 13.10
CA CYS A 294 16.02 -4.51 14.24
C CYS A 294 15.34 -5.50 15.21
N GLU A 295 14.01 -5.61 15.23
CA GLU A 295 13.29 -6.34 16.30
C GLU A 295 12.61 -7.66 15.87
N LEU A 296 12.57 -7.99 14.57
CA LEU A 296 11.79 -9.13 14.05
C LEU A 296 12.56 -10.47 13.90
N PHE A 297 13.77 -10.56 14.46
CA PHE A 297 14.61 -11.77 14.42
C PHE A 297 15.14 -12.19 15.80
N GLN A 298 14.31 -12.10 16.84
CA GLN A 298 14.72 -12.50 18.19
C GLN A 298 14.44 -13.95 18.58
N ASP A 299 13.75 -14.74 17.74
CA ASP A 299 13.52 -16.16 18.03
C ASP A 299 13.69 -17.11 16.84
N GLN A 300 14.43 -18.19 17.13
CA GLN A 300 14.74 -19.40 16.35
C GLN A 300 15.81 -19.31 15.22
N CYS A 301 16.79 -20.22 15.34
CA CYS A 301 17.90 -20.49 14.42
C CYS A 301 18.94 -19.38 14.18
N ALA A 302 19.55 -18.90 15.28
CA ALA A 302 20.80 -18.15 15.25
C ALA A 302 22.01 -19.02 14.82
N SER A 303 22.18 -19.24 13.51
CA SER A 303 23.50 -19.40 12.86
C SER A 303 23.40 -19.22 11.33
N THR A 304 24.26 -18.36 10.78
CA THR A 304 24.43 -18.08 9.33
C THR A 304 23.43 -17.15 8.62
N LEU A 305 22.56 -16.42 9.35
CA LEU A 305 21.64 -15.43 8.76
C LEU A 305 21.55 -14.14 9.61
N ILE A 306 22.69 -13.46 9.78
CA ILE A 306 22.78 -12.12 10.38
C ILE A 306 23.66 -11.26 9.47
N GLU A 307 23.06 -10.70 8.41
CA GLU A 307 23.47 -9.46 7.74
C GLU A 307 22.33 -9.05 6.78
N TYR A 308 21.63 -7.97 7.13
CA TYR A 308 20.27 -7.59 6.71
C TYR A 308 20.08 -6.07 6.89
N PHE A 309 19.11 -5.37 6.28
CA PHE A 309 18.17 -5.68 5.19
C PHE A 309 17.79 -4.33 4.52
N VAL A 310 17.73 -4.25 3.18
CA VAL A 310 16.98 -3.19 2.47
C VAL A 310 16.32 -3.82 1.24
N ILE A 311 15.02 -3.55 1.05
CA ILE A 311 14.20 -4.15 0.00
C ILE A 311 13.65 -3.07 -0.93
N LEU A 312 13.72 -3.36 -2.23
CA LEU A 312 13.03 -2.66 -3.33
C LEU A 312 13.23 -1.13 -3.33
N ALA A 313 14.36 -0.72 -3.91
CA ALA A 313 14.37 0.52 -4.70
C ALA A 313 13.38 0.35 -5.87
N ILE A 314 12.14 0.80 -5.68
CA ILE A 314 11.11 0.76 -6.72
C ILE A 314 11.46 1.79 -7.79
N ILE A 315 11.51 1.33 -9.03
CA ILE A 315 12.17 2.04 -10.12
C ILE A 315 11.23 3.10 -10.69
N PHE A 316 11.35 4.31 -10.14
CA PHE A 316 11.06 5.54 -10.84
C PHE A 316 12.23 6.54 -10.77
N SER A 317 13.47 6.01 -10.70
CA SER A 317 14.69 6.81 -10.86
C SER A 317 14.93 7.18 -12.33
N HIS A 318 14.13 8.13 -12.82
CA HIS A 318 14.54 9.04 -13.89
C HIS A 318 14.23 10.49 -13.48
N ASN A 319 14.79 10.91 -12.34
CA ASN A 319 15.46 12.20 -12.18
C ASN A 319 16.16 12.30 -10.80
N VAL A 320 17.13 13.21 -10.71
CA VAL A 320 17.86 13.63 -9.49
C VAL A 320 18.81 12.59 -8.85
N TYR A 321 19.97 12.38 -9.50
CA TYR A 321 21.28 12.47 -8.82
C TYR A 321 22.30 13.07 -9.80
N VAL A 322 22.16 14.36 -10.08
CA VAL A 322 23.32 15.18 -10.49
C VAL A 322 23.93 15.69 -9.20
N THR A 323 24.94 14.98 -8.69
CA THR A 323 25.86 15.56 -7.70
C THR A 323 26.86 16.39 -8.46
N ASP A 324 26.63 17.70 -8.53
CA ASP A 324 27.67 18.64 -8.97
C ASP A 324 28.89 18.49 -8.06
N GLN A 325 30.04 18.14 -8.65
CA GLN A 325 31.34 18.31 -8.03
C GLN A 325 31.98 19.58 -8.59
N LEU A 326 32.25 20.53 -7.70
CA LEU A 326 33.27 21.57 -7.86
C LEU A 326 34.55 21.13 -7.14
#